data_AF-A0A523MQI4-F1
#
_entry.id   AF-A0A523MQI4-F1
#
_cell.length_a   1.000
_cell.length_b   1.000
_cell.length_c   1.000
_cell.angle_alpha   90.00
_cell.angle_beta   90.00
_cell.angle_gamma   90.00
#
_symmetry.space_group_name_H-M   'P 1'
#
loop_
_entity.id
_entity.type
_entity.pdbx_description
1 polymer ?
#
loop_
_entity_poly.entity_id
_entity_poly.type
_entity_poly.pdbx_seq_one_letter_code
_entity_poly.pdbx_strand_id
1 'polypeptide(L)'
;MIEGWLIPVLALACLGLVCTCGLLWRRRRGYARQVAAMHQDVVESAEAAAFGKRIARQHLPAELDDLGDTINRLFDALANKDAQMRQRETLFGELAGHMADIVLVHRERIIFANPNAAEPMGLGPEQLVGRLVTDLVRPAYRTLFRKIITARLAGDADDDVIEIQLINGRERGTWVAVRSTVIDYRGQQAILTVAQDISYRKSVEAAIGRSKQQAQFTLESIGEGVITSDTEGRIDYMNSTAEKLMSTTRDEATGKRLGEIVNLVDEGDRRDLGDPIMRSLADRRRISMGSRALMISSGGD
;
A
#
# COMPACT_ATOMS: atom_id res chain seq x y z
N MET A 1 -51.04 -93.33 12.76
CA MET A 1 -49.59 -93.61 12.93
C MET A 1 -48.66 -92.56 12.28
N ILE A 2 -49.13 -91.36 11.88
CA ILE A 2 -48.30 -90.38 11.16
C ILE A 2 -47.84 -89.18 12.05
N GLU A 3 -48.40 -89.01 13.26
CA GLU A 3 -48.17 -87.79 14.06
C GLU A 3 -46.88 -87.76 14.90
N GLY A 4 -46.16 -88.88 15.05
CA GLY A 4 -44.95 -88.94 15.89
C GLY A 4 -43.70 -88.28 15.30
N TRP A 5 -43.63 -88.13 13.97
CA TRP A 5 -42.45 -87.59 13.27
C TRP A 5 -42.51 -86.07 13.03
N LEU A 6 -43.68 -85.44 13.17
CA LEU A 6 -43.85 -84.01 12.90
C LEU A 6 -43.17 -83.13 13.96
N ILE A 7 -43.23 -83.55 15.22
CA ILE A 7 -42.67 -82.85 16.37
C ILE A 7 -41.13 -82.73 16.29
N PRO A 8 -40.35 -83.81 16.03
CA PRO A 8 -38.90 -83.69 15.91
C PRO A 8 -38.45 -82.88 14.67
N VAL A 9 -39.20 -82.93 13.57
CA VAL A 9 -38.89 -82.14 12.36
C VAL A 9 -39.14 -80.64 12.60
N LEU A 10 -40.23 -80.27 13.26
CA LEU A 10 -40.49 -78.89 13.68
C LEU A 10 -39.46 -78.40 14.71
N ALA A 11 -39.06 -79.26 15.64
CA ALA A 11 -38.01 -78.92 16.61
C ALA A 11 -36.67 -78.64 15.92
N LEU A 12 -36.25 -79.45 14.95
CA LEU A 12 -35.03 -79.24 14.15
C LEU A 12 -35.12 -77.97 13.30
N ALA A 13 -36.27 -77.68 12.69
CA ALA A 13 -36.48 -76.45 11.91
C ALA A 13 -36.39 -75.20 12.80
N CYS A 14 -37.00 -75.22 14.00
CA CYS A 14 -36.87 -74.15 14.98
C CYS A 14 -35.41 -73.98 15.46
N LEU A 15 -34.69 -75.07 15.69
CA LEU A 15 -33.27 -75.03 16.09
C LEU A 15 -32.38 -74.43 14.99
N GLY A 16 -32.68 -74.76 13.72
CA GLY A 16 -32.04 -74.16 12.55
C GLY A 16 -32.32 -72.66 12.42
N LEU A 17 -33.57 -72.24 12.62
CA LEU A 17 -33.97 -70.82 12.64
C LEU A 17 -33.33 -70.03 13.78
N VAL A 18 -33.24 -70.62 14.97
CA VAL A 18 -32.55 -70.00 16.11
C VAL A 18 -31.05 -69.89 15.86
N CYS A 19 -30.43 -70.90 15.23
CA CYS A 19 -29.01 -70.85 14.84
C CYS A 19 -28.76 -69.80 13.75
N THR A 20 -29.61 -69.69 12.73
CA THR A 20 -29.47 -68.69 11.66
C THR A 20 -29.73 -67.29 12.18
N CYS A 21 -30.76 -67.08 13.01
CA CYS A 21 -30.99 -65.81 13.71
C CYS A 21 -29.83 -65.46 14.64
N GLY A 22 -29.28 -66.43 15.37
CA GLY A 22 -28.11 -66.24 16.22
C GLY A 22 -26.86 -65.85 15.43
N LEU A 23 -26.61 -66.50 14.29
CA LEU A 23 -25.52 -66.17 13.37
C LEU A 23 -25.70 -64.78 12.75
N LEU A 24 -26.92 -64.45 12.28
CA LEU A 24 -27.25 -63.14 11.73
C LEU A 24 -27.09 -62.04 12.78
N TRP A 25 -27.54 -62.27 14.01
CA TRP A 25 -27.37 -61.34 15.12
C TRP A 25 -25.90 -61.14 15.46
N ARG A 26 -25.12 -62.22 15.52
CA ARG A 26 -23.68 -62.17 15.81
C ARG A 26 -22.92 -61.42 14.70
N ARG A 27 -23.28 -61.66 13.43
CA ARG A 27 -22.72 -60.96 12.27
C ARG A 27 -23.09 -59.47 12.29
N ARG A 28 -24.36 -59.13 12.50
CA ARG A 28 -24.86 -57.74 12.61
C ARG A 28 -24.21 -56.99 13.77
N ARG A 29 -23.99 -57.65 14.90
CA ARG A 29 -23.30 -57.09 16.07
C ARG A 29 -21.81 -56.88 15.82
N GLY A 30 -21.18 -57.73 15.00
CA GLY A 30 -19.80 -57.55 14.51
C GLY A 30 -19.67 -56.31 13.63
N TYR A 31 -20.54 -56.19 12.62
CA TYR A 31 -20.58 -55.01 11.73
C TYR A 31 -20.82 -53.71 12.51
N ALA A 32 -21.77 -53.70 13.45
CA ALA A 32 -22.05 -52.51 14.27
C ALA A 32 -20.83 -52.05 15.10
N ARG A 33 -20.05 -53.00 15.64
CA ARG A 33 -18.82 -52.67 16.38
C ARG A 33 -17.73 -52.11 15.48
N GLN A 34 -17.55 -52.66 14.28
CA GLN A 34 -16.56 -52.16 13.32
C GLN A 34 -16.91 -50.75 12.83
N VAL A 35 -18.18 -50.48 12.54
CA VAL A 35 -18.64 -49.13 12.16
C VAL A 35 -18.47 -48.13 13.31
N ALA A 36 -18.75 -48.54 14.55
CA ALA A 36 -18.54 -47.69 15.72
C ALA A 36 -17.05 -47.36 15.95
N ALA A 37 -16.16 -48.34 15.77
CA ALA A 37 -14.71 -48.13 15.83
C ALA A 37 -14.24 -47.17 14.72
N MET A 38 -14.72 -47.35 13.49
CA MET A 38 -14.42 -46.44 12.38
C MET A 38 -14.90 -45.02 12.64
N HIS A 39 -16.14 -44.85 13.15
CA HIS A 39 -16.65 -43.54 13.53
C HIS A 39 -15.75 -42.88 14.57
N GLN A 40 -15.28 -43.64 15.55
CA GLN A 40 -14.41 -43.13 16.60
C GLN A 40 -13.02 -42.75 16.06
N ASP A 41 -12.43 -43.55 15.18
CA ASP A 41 -11.15 -43.24 14.51
C ASP A 41 -11.25 -41.97 13.65
N VAL A 42 -12.37 -41.78 12.94
CA VAL A 42 -12.64 -40.59 12.13
C VAL A 42 -12.76 -39.35 13.02
N VAL A 43 -13.52 -39.44 14.11
CA VAL A 43 -13.70 -38.34 15.07
C VAL A 43 -12.36 -37.99 15.72
N GLU A 44 -11.59 -38.98 16.18
CA GLU A 44 -10.29 -38.74 16.81
C GLU A 44 -9.29 -38.11 15.82
N SER A 45 -9.29 -38.54 14.56
CA SER A 45 -8.43 -37.97 13.51
C SER A 45 -8.84 -36.55 13.13
N ALA A 46 -10.14 -36.24 13.15
CA ALA A 46 -10.68 -34.90 12.89
C ALA A 46 -10.43 -33.94 14.07
N GLU A 47 -10.64 -34.37 15.32
CA GLU A 47 -10.47 -33.55 16.52
C GLU A 47 -9.01 -33.23 16.83
N ALA A 48 -8.09 -34.15 16.54
CA ALA A 48 -6.67 -33.94 16.79
C ALA A 48 -6.02 -32.88 15.86
N ALA A 49 -6.77 -32.33 14.89
CA ALA A 49 -6.24 -31.52 13.77
C ALA A 49 -5.04 -32.20 13.06
N ALA A 50 -4.88 -33.50 13.29
CA ALA A 50 -3.81 -34.34 12.79
C ALA A 50 -4.31 -35.00 11.51
N PHE A 51 -4.57 -34.18 10.49
CA PHE A 51 -5.00 -34.63 9.16
C PHE A 51 -3.99 -35.57 8.47
N GLY A 52 -2.82 -35.84 9.09
CA GLY A 52 -1.86 -36.87 8.66
C GLY A 52 -2.07 -38.27 9.26
N LYS A 53 -3.02 -38.47 10.20
CA LYS A 53 -3.33 -39.79 10.77
C LYS A 53 -4.30 -40.52 9.83
N ARG A 54 -3.88 -41.67 9.30
CA ARG A 54 -4.68 -42.48 8.35
C ARG A 54 -5.68 -43.36 9.08
N ILE A 55 -6.87 -43.52 8.50
CA ILE A 55 -7.81 -44.55 8.95
C ILE A 55 -7.22 -45.91 8.59
N ALA A 56 -6.96 -46.74 9.60
CA ALA A 56 -6.28 -48.02 9.42
C ALA A 56 -7.21 -49.04 8.72
N ARG A 57 -6.80 -49.53 7.54
CA ARG A 57 -7.51 -50.55 6.75
C ARG A 57 -7.79 -51.86 7.50
N GLN A 58 -7.02 -52.17 8.55
CA GLN A 58 -7.09 -53.45 9.28
C GLN A 58 -8.45 -53.72 9.95
N HIS A 59 -9.31 -52.73 10.11
CA HIS A 59 -10.61 -52.87 10.78
C HIS A 59 -11.83 -52.74 9.85
N LEU A 60 -11.65 -52.48 8.55
CA LEU A 60 -12.75 -52.28 7.61
C LEU A 60 -13.13 -53.58 6.86
N PRO A 61 -14.43 -53.88 6.72
CA PRO A 61 -14.92 -54.82 5.73
C PRO A 61 -14.52 -54.39 4.32
N ALA A 62 -14.29 -55.33 3.40
CA ALA A 62 -13.95 -55.04 2.00
C ALA A 62 -14.97 -54.12 1.30
N GLU A 63 -16.23 -54.14 1.75
CA GLU A 63 -17.33 -53.30 1.25
C GLU A 63 -17.18 -51.80 1.62
N LEU A 64 -16.39 -51.49 2.65
CA LEU A 64 -16.18 -50.12 3.16
C LEU A 64 -14.75 -49.59 2.88
N ASP A 65 -13.90 -50.38 2.24
CA ASP A 65 -12.51 -50.01 1.94
C ASP A 65 -12.44 -48.75 1.04
N ASP A 66 -13.37 -48.64 0.07
CA ASP A 66 -13.51 -47.47 -0.81
C ASP A 66 -13.95 -46.20 -0.06
N LEU A 67 -14.75 -46.35 1.01
CA LEU A 67 -15.13 -45.26 1.89
C LEU A 67 -13.91 -44.77 2.71
N GLY A 68 -13.12 -45.70 3.24
CA GLY A 68 -11.86 -45.37 3.92
C GLY A 68 -10.88 -44.62 3.00
N ASP A 69 -10.74 -45.06 1.75
CA ASP A 69 -9.92 -44.40 0.74
C ASP A 69 -10.45 -43.00 0.36
N THR A 70 -11.77 -42.83 0.31
CA THR A 70 -12.40 -41.53 0.06
C THR A 70 -12.15 -40.56 1.22
N ILE A 71 -12.29 -41.03 2.47
CA ILE A 71 -12.03 -40.20 3.66
C ILE A 71 -10.55 -39.80 3.74
N ASN A 72 -9.63 -40.73 3.50
CA ASN A 72 -8.19 -40.43 3.48
C ASN A 72 -7.86 -39.38 2.39
N ARG A 73 -8.44 -39.49 1.18
CA ARG A 73 -8.27 -38.48 0.12
C ARG A 73 -8.80 -37.09 0.53
N LEU A 74 -9.91 -37.04 1.25
CA LEU A 74 -10.45 -35.78 1.79
C LEU A 74 -9.55 -35.17 2.86
N PHE A 75 -8.98 -35.99 3.77
CA PHE A 75 -8.01 -35.52 4.75
C PHE A 75 -6.74 -34.98 4.09
N ASP A 76 -6.20 -35.66 3.07
CA ASP A 76 -5.06 -35.17 2.30
C ASP A 76 -5.36 -33.82 1.62
N ALA A 77 -6.56 -33.68 1.04
CA ALA A 77 -6.99 -32.43 0.40
C ALA A 77 -7.14 -31.28 1.41
N LEU A 78 -7.69 -31.55 2.60
CA LEU A 78 -7.83 -30.57 3.67
C LEU A 78 -6.47 -30.16 4.25
N ALA A 79 -5.58 -31.13 4.53
CA ALA A 79 -4.23 -30.86 5.02
C ALA A 79 -3.45 -29.97 4.06
N ASN A 80 -3.50 -30.29 2.76
CA ASN A 80 -2.85 -29.49 1.73
C ASN A 80 -3.43 -28.07 1.64
N LYS A 81 -4.76 -27.93 1.72
CA LYS A 81 -5.43 -26.63 1.71
C LYS A 81 -5.06 -25.78 2.93
N ASP A 82 -5.00 -26.39 4.11
CA ASP A 82 -4.57 -25.73 5.35
C ASP A 82 -3.11 -25.31 5.29
N ALA A 83 -2.22 -26.15 4.77
CA ALA A 83 -0.81 -25.82 4.59
C ALA A 83 -0.63 -24.66 3.59
N GLN A 84 -1.34 -24.68 2.47
CA GLN A 84 -1.34 -23.58 1.50
C GLN A 84 -1.88 -22.27 2.11
N MET A 85 -2.94 -22.32 2.91
CA MET A 85 -3.49 -21.14 3.58
C MET A 85 -2.48 -20.56 4.58
N ARG A 86 -1.87 -21.40 5.42
CA ARG A 86 -0.83 -20.97 6.36
C ARG A 86 0.37 -20.36 5.62
N GLN A 87 0.83 -20.99 4.55
CA GLN A 87 1.93 -20.47 3.73
C GLN A 87 1.59 -19.10 3.13
N ARG A 88 0.36 -18.89 2.64
CA ARG A 88 -0.09 -17.60 2.11
C ARG A 88 -0.17 -16.53 3.20
N GLU A 89 -0.67 -16.86 4.38
CA GLU A 89 -0.73 -15.93 5.52
C GLU A 89 0.67 -15.54 6.01
N THR A 90 1.59 -16.50 6.13
CA THR A 90 2.99 -16.23 6.49
C THR A 90 3.67 -15.35 5.45
N LEU A 91 3.55 -15.69 4.16
CA LEU A 91 4.15 -14.90 3.08
C LEU A 91 3.60 -13.47 3.06
N PHE A 92 2.30 -13.28 3.26
CA PHE A 92 1.70 -11.95 3.35
C PHE A 92 2.28 -11.13 4.51
N GLY A 93 2.40 -11.75 5.69
CA GLY A 93 2.99 -11.11 6.87
C GLY A 93 4.45 -10.72 6.66
N GLU A 94 5.25 -11.59 6.04
CA GLU A 94 6.66 -11.32 5.72
C GLU A 94 6.82 -10.20 4.68
N LEU A 95 6.05 -10.25 3.58
CA LEU A 95 6.08 -9.23 2.55
C LEU A 95 5.73 -7.85 3.12
N ALA A 96 4.61 -7.75 3.82
CA ALA A 96 4.19 -6.51 4.46
C ALA A 96 5.20 -6.05 5.53
N GLY A 97 5.86 -6.98 6.20
CA GLY A 97 6.90 -6.73 7.20
C GLY A 97 8.16 -6.05 6.63
N HIS A 98 8.52 -6.37 5.39
CA HIS A 98 9.69 -5.81 4.71
C HIS A 98 9.40 -4.54 3.88
N MET A 99 8.13 -4.21 3.65
CA MET A 99 7.75 -2.96 2.97
C MET A 99 8.12 -1.75 3.82
N ALA A 100 8.84 -0.77 3.24
CA ALA A 100 9.18 0.49 3.92
C ALA A 100 7.95 1.35 4.26
N ASP A 101 6.85 1.17 3.52
CA ASP A 101 5.60 1.89 3.74
C ASP A 101 4.85 1.36 4.97
N ILE A 102 4.01 2.21 5.54
CA ILE A 102 3.05 1.82 6.57
C ILE A 102 1.91 1.06 5.92
N VAL A 103 1.62 -0.14 6.40
CA VAL A 103 0.53 -0.98 5.91
C VAL A 103 -0.42 -1.34 7.03
N LEU A 104 -1.69 -1.01 6.87
CA LEU A 104 -2.76 -1.27 7.82
C LEU A 104 -3.95 -1.91 7.12
N VAL A 105 -4.51 -2.97 7.71
CA VAL A 105 -5.84 -3.47 7.34
C VAL A 105 -6.77 -3.19 8.50
N HIS A 106 -7.87 -2.49 8.25
CA HIS A 106 -8.80 -2.10 9.30
C HIS A 106 -10.24 -2.05 8.83
N ARG A 107 -11.15 -2.09 9.80
CA ARG A 107 -12.54 -1.66 9.64
C ARG A 107 -12.73 -0.45 10.55
N GLU A 108 -13.49 -0.60 11.62
CA GLU A 108 -13.43 0.29 12.78
C GLU A 108 -12.18 0.05 13.61
N ARG A 109 -11.78 -1.22 13.74
CA ARG A 109 -10.59 -1.67 14.45
C ARG A 109 -9.52 -2.15 13.49
N ILE A 110 -8.27 -1.99 13.89
CA ILE A 110 -7.11 -2.47 13.15
C ILE A 110 -7.05 -3.99 13.26
N ILE A 111 -7.02 -4.67 12.13
CA ILE A 111 -6.96 -6.13 12.02
C ILE A 111 -5.52 -6.57 11.81
N PHE A 112 -4.77 -5.79 11.03
CA PHE A 112 -3.37 -6.04 10.72
C PHE A 112 -2.62 -4.71 10.66
N ALA A 113 -1.38 -4.72 11.14
CA ALA A 113 -0.44 -3.62 11.02
C ALA A 113 0.96 -4.20 10.80
N ASN A 114 1.67 -3.70 9.80
CA ASN A 114 3.07 -4.06 9.64
C ASN A 114 3.95 -3.36 10.70
N PRO A 115 5.20 -3.82 10.91
CA PRO A 115 6.09 -3.22 11.90
C PRO A 115 6.35 -1.72 11.67
N ASN A 116 6.39 -1.27 10.41
CA ASN A 116 6.61 0.14 10.09
C ASN A 116 5.45 1.05 10.46
N ALA A 117 4.25 0.51 10.71
CA ALA A 117 3.14 1.27 11.26
C ALA A 117 3.35 1.71 12.73
N ALA A 118 4.21 1.01 13.47
CA ALA A 118 4.41 1.20 14.90
C ALA A 118 5.14 2.51 15.24
N GLU A 119 6.26 2.77 14.55
CA GLU A 119 7.12 3.92 14.84
C GLU A 119 6.41 5.28 14.66
N PRO A 120 5.72 5.55 13.53
CA PRO A 120 4.99 6.80 13.32
C PRO A 120 3.79 6.97 14.26
N MET A 121 3.32 5.88 14.89
CA MET A 121 2.20 5.88 15.83
C MET A 121 2.65 5.80 17.29
N GLY A 122 3.94 5.60 17.56
CA GLY A 122 4.52 5.65 18.91
C GLY A 122 4.02 4.52 19.79
N LEU A 123 3.52 3.46 19.16
CA LEU A 123 2.89 2.30 19.77
C LEU A 123 3.66 1.06 19.29
N GLY A 124 3.68 0.00 20.10
CA GLY A 124 4.19 -1.28 19.61
C GLY A 124 3.26 -1.89 18.53
N PRO A 125 3.77 -2.71 17.60
CA PRO A 125 2.94 -3.37 16.58
C PRO A 125 1.74 -4.13 17.19
N GLU A 126 1.98 -4.80 18.32
CA GLU A 126 0.96 -5.57 19.05
C GLU A 126 -0.13 -4.69 19.69
N GLN A 127 0.16 -3.41 19.96
CA GLN A 127 -0.79 -2.47 20.54
C GLN A 127 -1.68 -1.80 19.48
N LEU A 128 -1.31 -1.91 18.20
CA LEU A 128 -2.10 -1.40 17.10
C LEU A 128 -3.27 -2.33 16.80
N VAL A 129 -3.03 -3.64 16.73
CA VAL A 129 -4.07 -4.62 16.43
C VAL A 129 -5.17 -4.59 17.50
N GLY A 130 -6.42 -4.48 17.07
CA GLY A 130 -7.60 -4.37 17.93
C GLY A 130 -7.95 -2.94 18.37
N ARG A 131 -7.04 -1.96 18.25
CA ARG A 131 -7.32 -0.55 18.56
C ARG A 131 -8.26 0.06 17.51
N LEU A 132 -9.07 1.04 17.91
CA LEU A 132 -9.89 1.79 16.96
C LEU A 132 -8.99 2.66 16.09
N VAL A 133 -9.21 2.63 14.77
CA VAL A 133 -8.42 3.45 13.84
C VAL A 133 -8.60 4.94 14.11
N THR A 134 -9.77 5.35 14.62
CA THR A 134 -10.05 6.75 15.02
C THR A 134 -9.23 7.21 16.22
N ASP A 135 -8.65 6.31 17.01
CA ASP A 135 -7.81 6.68 18.16
C ASP A 135 -6.42 7.14 17.72
N LEU A 136 -6.03 6.80 16.48
CA LEU A 136 -4.75 7.19 15.88
C LEU A 136 -4.78 8.60 15.27
N VAL A 137 -5.97 9.18 15.10
CA VAL A 137 -6.13 10.54 14.58
C VAL A 137 -6.52 11.50 15.70
N ARG A 138 -6.15 12.77 15.54
CA ARG A 138 -6.46 13.84 16.52
C ARG A 138 -7.99 13.93 16.74
N PRO A 139 -8.44 14.27 17.97
CA PRO A 139 -9.86 14.30 18.33
C PRO A 139 -10.75 15.08 17.35
N ALA A 140 -10.29 16.24 16.87
CA ALA A 140 -11.01 17.09 15.92
C ALA A 140 -11.36 16.39 14.59
N TYR A 141 -10.55 15.41 14.17
CA TYR A 141 -10.72 14.72 12.88
C TYR A 141 -11.43 13.36 13.01
N ARG A 142 -11.74 12.89 14.22
CA ARG A 142 -12.34 11.56 14.43
C ARG A 142 -13.69 11.38 13.74
N THR A 143 -14.54 12.41 13.80
CA THR A 143 -15.87 12.38 13.16
C THR A 143 -15.75 12.31 11.64
N LEU A 144 -14.82 13.09 11.07
CA LEU A 144 -14.52 13.07 9.64
C LEU A 144 -13.99 11.70 9.22
N PHE A 145 -13.02 11.15 9.94
CA PHE A 145 -12.44 9.85 9.64
C PHE A 145 -13.47 8.72 9.71
N ARG A 146 -14.39 8.76 10.69
CA ARG A 146 -15.49 7.80 10.77
C ARG A 146 -16.39 7.86 9.54
N LYS A 147 -16.75 9.07 9.09
CA LYS A 147 -17.56 9.26 7.87
C LYS A 147 -16.84 8.71 6.63
N ILE A 148 -15.52 8.93 6.51
CA ILE A 148 -14.70 8.42 5.41
C ILE A 148 -14.68 6.89 5.40
N ILE A 149 -14.48 6.26 6.56
CA ILE A 149 -14.49 4.79 6.69
C ILE A 149 -15.85 4.22 6.27
N THR A 150 -16.94 4.81 6.76
CA THR A 150 -18.31 4.37 6.41
C THR A 150 -18.58 4.51 4.92
N ALA A 151 -18.27 5.67 4.32
CA ALA A 151 -18.46 5.89 2.87
C ALA A 151 -17.61 4.92 2.03
N ARG A 152 -16.37 4.67 2.46
CA ARG A 152 -15.46 3.77 1.75
C ARG A 152 -15.95 2.32 1.80
N LEU A 153 -16.37 1.83 2.96
CA LEU A 153 -16.98 0.49 3.07
C LEU A 153 -18.30 0.36 2.28
N ALA A 154 -19.03 1.45 2.10
CA ALA A 154 -20.23 1.48 1.26
C ALA A 154 -19.92 1.50 -0.26
N GLY A 155 -18.65 1.73 -0.65
CA GLY A 155 -18.24 1.86 -2.05
C GLY A 155 -18.36 3.27 -2.63
N ASP A 156 -18.65 4.27 -1.79
CA ASP A 156 -18.91 5.66 -2.20
C ASP A 156 -17.67 6.58 -2.12
N ALA A 157 -16.45 6.02 -2.07
CA ALA A 157 -15.22 6.79 -1.85
C ALA A 157 -14.20 6.65 -2.98
N ASP A 158 -13.64 7.78 -3.40
CA ASP A 158 -12.60 7.86 -4.45
C ASP A 158 -11.23 7.38 -3.98
N ASP A 159 -10.55 6.60 -4.80
CA ASP A 159 -9.20 6.01 -4.60
C ASP A 159 -8.03 7.01 -4.73
N ASP A 160 -8.29 8.26 -4.37
CA ASP A 160 -7.31 9.33 -4.40
C ASP A 160 -6.24 9.19 -3.32
N VAL A 161 -5.03 9.64 -3.67
CA VAL A 161 -3.90 9.72 -2.75
C VAL A 161 -4.04 11.01 -1.96
N ILE A 162 -4.12 10.90 -0.64
CA ILE A 162 -4.28 12.06 0.25
C ILE A 162 -2.97 12.24 1.02
N GLU A 163 -2.36 13.42 0.90
CA GLU A 163 -1.22 13.80 1.73
C GLU A 163 -1.71 14.29 3.09
N ILE A 164 -1.32 13.60 4.16
CA ILE A 164 -1.66 13.98 5.54
C ILE A 164 -0.40 14.02 6.40
N GLN A 165 -0.45 14.83 7.46
CA GLN A 165 0.58 14.81 8.48
C GLN A 165 0.16 13.87 9.62
N LEU A 166 0.89 12.77 9.79
CA LEU A 166 0.76 11.90 10.96
C LEU A 166 1.37 12.61 12.15
N ILE A 167 0.53 13.06 13.06
CA ILE A 167 0.99 13.69 14.29
C ILE A 167 0.87 12.66 15.39
N ASN A 168 2.00 12.03 15.66
CA ASN A 168 2.16 11.17 16.79
C ASN A 168 2.13 12.00 18.08
N GLY A 169 1.96 11.39 19.27
CA GLY A 169 1.95 12.11 20.56
C GLY A 169 3.23 12.91 20.89
N ARG A 170 4.21 12.99 19.98
CA ARG A 170 5.37 13.88 19.98
C ARG A 170 5.17 14.92 18.87
N GLU A 171 5.38 16.20 19.17
CA GLU A 171 5.03 17.36 18.32
C GLU A 171 5.61 17.37 16.88
N ARG A 172 6.49 16.43 16.53
CA ARG A 172 7.11 16.32 15.20
C ARG A 172 6.29 15.37 14.32
N GLY A 173 5.41 15.93 13.50
CA GLY A 173 4.56 15.15 12.59
C GLY A 173 5.29 14.74 11.30
N THR A 174 5.08 13.50 10.86
CA THR A 174 5.61 12.92 9.62
C THR A 174 4.62 13.14 8.48
N TRP A 175 5.09 13.60 7.32
CA TRP A 175 4.22 13.71 6.15
C TRP A 175 4.10 12.36 5.46
N VAL A 176 2.86 11.92 5.23
CA VAL A 176 2.60 10.67 4.51
C VAL A 176 1.60 10.86 3.38
N ALA A 177 1.83 10.15 2.28
CA ALA A 177 0.86 9.98 1.21
C ALA A 177 0.06 8.70 1.47
N VAL A 178 -1.24 8.83 1.70
CA VAL A 178 -2.12 7.72 2.08
C VAL A 178 -2.99 7.32 0.91
N ARG A 179 -3.00 6.03 0.61
CA ARG A 179 -3.95 5.38 -0.30
C ARG A 179 -4.71 4.31 0.46
N SER A 180 -6.02 4.34 0.37
CA SER A 180 -6.90 3.35 0.99
C SER A 180 -7.76 2.69 -0.08
N THR A 181 -7.86 1.36 -0.04
CA THR A 181 -8.72 0.58 -0.94
C THR A 181 -9.53 -0.44 -0.15
N VAL A 182 -10.70 -0.83 -0.65
CA VAL A 182 -11.53 -1.86 -0.03
C VAL A 182 -11.13 -3.22 -0.57
N ILE A 183 -10.86 -4.15 0.35
CA ILE A 183 -10.50 -5.54 0.04
C ILE A 183 -11.48 -6.50 0.71
N ASP A 184 -11.63 -7.70 0.13
CA ASP A 184 -12.19 -8.81 0.88
C ASP A 184 -11.10 -9.38 1.80
N TYR A 185 -11.36 -9.37 3.11
CA TYR A 185 -10.49 -9.96 4.09
C TYR A 185 -11.26 -10.97 4.93
N ARG A 186 -10.98 -12.26 4.68
CA ARG A 186 -11.65 -13.41 5.31
C ARG A 186 -13.18 -13.39 5.12
N GLY A 187 -13.65 -13.08 3.90
CA GLY A 187 -15.07 -13.08 3.54
C GLY A 187 -15.86 -11.87 4.06
N GLN A 188 -15.17 -10.84 4.52
CA GLN A 188 -15.75 -9.61 5.03
C GLN A 188 -14.94 -8.41 4.53
N GLN A 189 -15.63 -7.37 4.08
CA GLN A 189 -14.99 -6.15 3.58
C GLN A 189 -14.11 -5.50 4.66
N ALA A 190 -12.91 -5.08 4.26
CA ALA A 190 -11.98 -4.33 5.08
C ALA A 190 -11.29 -3.26 4.23
N ILE A 191 -10.69 -2.28 4.89
CA ILE A 191 -9.93 -1.23 4.23
C ILE A 191 -8.44 -1.56 4.38
N LEU A 192 -7.75 -1.71 3.26
CA LEU A 192 -6.30 -1.72 3.18
C LEU A 192 -5.82 -0.28 2.99
N THR A 193 -5.08 0.22 3.96
CA THR A 193 -4.48 1.55 3.95
C THR A 193 -2.97 1.40 3.86
N VAL A 194 -2.38 1.98 2.82
CA VAL A 194 -0.94 2.10 2.63
C VAL A 194 -0.56 3.57 2.76
N ALA A 195 0.39 3.88 3.63
CA ALA A 195 0.88 5.24 3.84
C ALA A 195 2.39 5.30 3.63
N GLN A 196 2.81 6.05 2.61
CA GLN A 196 4.21 6.25 2.24
C GLN A 196 4.75 7.51 2.91
N ASP A 197 5.93 7.44 3.53
CA ASP A 197 6.61 8.63 4.05
C ASP A 197 7.10 9.52 2.90
N ILE A 198 6.60 10.76 2.86
CA ILE A 198 6.97 11.77 1.87
C ILE A 198 7.72 12.94 2.51
N SER A 199 8.18 12.80 3.76
CA SER A 199 8.90 13.84 4.50
C SER A 199 10.16 14.28 3.78
N TYR A 200 10.91 13.33 3.19
CA TYR A 200 12.08 13.65 2.38
C TYR A 200 11.70 14.53 1.18
N ARG A 201 10.69 14.12 0.40
CA ARG A 201 10.20 14.88 -0.75
C ARG A 201 9.79 16.31 -0.35
N LYS A 202 8.98 16.45 0.69
CA LYS A 202 8.56 17.76 1.22
C LYS A 202 9.74 18.61 1.69
N SER A 203 10.75 18.01 2.31
CA SER A 203 11.94 18.72 2.78
C SER A 203 12.78 19.27 1.62
N VAL A 204 12.91 18.51 0.54
CA VAL A 204 13.64 18.92 -0.67
C VAL A 204 12.86 20.03 -1.40
N GLU A 205 11.55 19.87 -1.57
CA GLU A 205 10.68 20.92 -2.16
C GLU A 205 10.78 22.24 -1.37
N ALA A 206 10.72 22.17 -0.04
CA ALA A 206 10.86 23.33 0.82
C ALA A 206 12.27 23.95 0.76
N ALA A 207 13.33 23.13 0.66
CA ALA A 207 14.69 23.61 0.50
C ALA A 207 14.89 24.34 -0.84
N ILE A 208 14.38 23.78 -1.94
CA ILE A 208 14.40 24.41 -3.26
C ILE A 208 13.63 25.74 -3.23
N GLY A 209 12.43 25.75 -2.64
CA GLY A 209 11.63 26.96 -2.49
C GLY A 209 12.37 28.07 -1.75
N ARG A 210 12.96 27.75 -0.59
CA ARG A 210 13.77 28.70 0.19
C ARG A 210 14.99 29.19 -0.57
N SER A 211 15.69 28.31 -1.28
CA SER A 211 16.86 28.70 -2.09
C SER A 211 16.48 29.67 -3.21
N LYS A 212 15.34 29.44 -3.89
CA LYS A 212 14.84 30.35 -4.92
C LYS A 212 14.49 31.72 -4.34
N GLN A 213 13.77 31.75 -3.22
CA GLN A 213 13.43 33.01 -2.53
C GLN A 213 14.67 33.77 -2.07
N GLN A 214 15.65 33.06 -1.48
CA GLN A 214 16.89 33.67 -1.03
C GLN A 214 17.71 34.26 -2.19
N ALA A 215 17.81 33.52 -3.31
CA ALA A 215 18.48 34.01 -4.52
C ALA A 215 17.79 35.27 -5.06
N GLN A 216 16.45 35.26 -5.13
CA GLN A 216 15.67 36.41 -5.57
C GLN A 216 15.89 37.64 -4.66
N PHE A 217 15.80 37.50 -3.34
CA PHE A 217 16.06 38.61 -2.41
C PHE A 217 17.49 39.13 -2.49
N THR A 218 18.46 38.25 -2.73
CA THR A 218 19.85 38.64 -2.90
C THR A 218 20.00 39.51 -4.16
N LEU A 219 19.43 39.07 -5.28
CA LEU A 219 19.48 39.81 -6.55
C LEU A 219 18.69 41.13 -6.49
N GLU A 220 17.58 41.16 -5.76
CA GLU A 220 16.77 42.37 -5.54
C GLU A 220 17.45 43.40 -4.63
N SER A 221 18.33 42.98 -3.71
CA SER A 221 19.03 43.88 -2.79
C SER A 221 20.33 44.46 -3.35
N ILE A 222 20.80 43.99 -4.51
CA ILE A 222 21.96 44.55 -5.20
C ILE A 222 21.61 45.94 -5.76
N GLY A 223 22.42 46.94 -5.39
CA GLY A 223 22.30 48.32 -5.87
C GLY A 223 22.73 48.54 -7.32
N GLU A 224 23.18 47.48 -8.00
CA GLU A 224 23.49 47.44 -9.44
C GLU A 224 22.34 46.76 -10.21
N GLY A 225 22.14 47.17 -11.46
CA GLY A 225 21.18 46.51 -12.34
C GLY A 225 21.66 45.11 -12.71
N VAL A 226 20.87 44.08 -12.39
CA VAL A 226 21.17 42.68 -12.74
C VAL A 226 20.11 42.16 -13.69
N ILE A 227 20.59 41.58 -14.80
CA ILE A 227 19.78 40.94 -15.84
C ILE A 227 20.38 39.56 -16.08
N THR A 228 19.54 38.54 -16.21
CA THR A 228 19.94 37.23 -16.70
C THR A 228 19.20 36.89 -17.98
N SER A 229 19.79 36.00 -18.77
CA SER A 229 19.22 35.55 -20.04
C SER A 229 19.32 34.04 -20.18
N ASP A 230 18.44 33.48 -21.00
CA ASP A 230 18.52 32.10 -21.44
C ASP A 230 19.68 31.86 -22.43
N THR A 231 19.79 30.61 -22.92
CA THR A 231 20.80 30.20 -23.89
C THR A 231 20.63 30.82 -25.29
N GLU A 232 19.48 31.41 -25.58
CA GLU A 232 19.19 32.12 -26.84
C GLU A 232 19.41 33.64 -26.73
N GLY A 233 19.83 34.13 -25.56
CA GLY A 233 20.06 35.54 -25.28
C GLY A 233 18.79 36.33 -24.96
N ARG A 234 17.69 35.67 -24.60
CA ARG A 234 16.43 36.31 -24.19
C ARG A 234 16.43 36.52 -22.69
N ILE A 235 15.95 37.67 -22.24
CA ILE A 235 15.91 38.02 -20.81
C ILE A 235 14.94 37.09 -20.08
N ASP A 236 15.41 36.43 -19.02
CA ASP A 236 14.61 35.54 -18.17
C ASP A 236 14.41 36.08 -16.74
N TYR A 237 15.24 37.04 -16.32
CA TYR A 237 15.08 37.76 -15.06
C TYR A 237 15.74 39.14 -15.09
N MET A 238 15.14 40.07 -14.35
CA MET A 238 15.62 41.44 -14.15
C MET A 238 15.31 41.87 -12.71
N ASN A 239 16.29 42.48 -12.01
CA ASN A 239 16.08 43.03 -10.67
C ASN A 239 15.46 44.43 -10.71
N SER A 240 14.96 44.92 -9.57
CA SER A 240 14.28 46.23 -9.50
C SER A 240 15.17 47.41 -9.87
N THR A 241 16.49 47.29 -9.68
CA THR A 241 17.46 48.31 -10.09
C THR A 241 17.58 48.38 -11.61
N ALA A 242 17.64 47.22 -12.29
CA ALA A 242 17.68 47.15 -13.74
C ALA A 242 16.36 47.64 -14.38
N GLU A 243 15.20 47.35 -13.78
CA GLU A 243 13.91 47.93 -14.22
C GLU A 243 13.94 49.46 -14.22
N LYS A 244 14.49 50.06 -13.16
CA LYS A 244 14.62 51.52 -13.05
C LYS A 244 15.63 52.09 -14.05
N LEU A 245 16.75 51.41 -14.26
CA LEU A 245 17.80 51.85 -15.19
C LEU A 245 17.37 51.76 -16.65
N MET A 246 16.62 50.72 -17.01
CA MET A 246 16.14 50.47 -18.38
C MET A 246 14.77 51.09 -18.66
N SER A 247 14.14 51.72 -17.65
CA SER A 247 12.79 52.29 -17.75
C SER A 247 11.75 51.30 -18.32
N THR A 248 11.93 50.01 -18.06
CA THR A 248 11.10 48.92 -18.60
C THR A 248 10.84 47.91 -17.49
N THR A 249 9.61 47.41 -17.39
CA THR A 249 9.27 46.40 -16.37
C THR A 249 9.82 45.03 -16.73
N ARG A 250 10.08 44.17 -15.74
CA ARG A 250 10.51 42.78 -15.97
C ARG A 250 9.52 42.03 -16.86
N ASP A 251 8.23 42.23 -16.66
CA ASP A 251 7.20 41.52 -17.41
C ASP A 251 7.22 41.92 -18.90
N GLU A 252 7.55 43.19 -19.21
CA GLU A 252 7.71 43.67 -20.59
C GLU A 252 9.04 43.27 -21.22
N ALA A 253 10.08 43.07 -20.40
CA ALA A 253 11.41 42.68 -20.86
C ALA A 253 11.57 41.17 -21.05
N THR A 254 10.82 40.36 -20.31
CA THR A 254 10.93 38.90 -20.32
C THR A 254 10.67 38.33 -21.72
N GLY A 255 11.57 37.49 -22.21
CA GLY A 255 11.50 36.86 -23.54
C GLY A 255 12.03 37.71 -24.70
N LYS A 256 12.29 39.01 -24.47
CA LYS A 256 12.93 39.90 -25.45
C LYS A 256 14.45 39.85 -25.34
N ARG A 257 15.12 40.26 -26.42
CA ARG A 257 16.59 40.46 -26.39
C ARG A 257 16.93 41.81 -25.81
N LEU A 258 18.12 41.94 -25.22
CA LEU A 258 18.57 43.19 -24.61
C LEU A 258 18.59 44.34 -25.63
N GLY A 259 19.10 44.08 -26.84
CA GLY A 259 19.13 45.05 -27.94
C GLY A 259 17.77 45.51 -28.46
N GLU A 260 16.66 44.84 -28.11
CA GLU A 260 15.31 45.28 -28.46
C GLU A 260 14.77 46.34 -27.49
N ILE A 261 15.36 46.42 -26.29
CA ILE A 261 14.90 47.29 -25.20
C ILE A 261 15.82 48.50 -25.07
N VAL A 262 17.14 48.28 -25.14
CA VAL A 262 18.14 49.33 -25.00
C VAL A 262 19.24 49.21 -26.04
N ASN A 263 19.72 50.35 -26.51
CA ASN A 263 20.88 50.44 -27.39
C ASN A 263 22.11 50.80 -26.57
N LEU A 264 23.21 50.07 -26.80
CA LEU A 264 24.49 50.33 -26.15
C LEU A 264 25.43 51.00 -27.15
N VAL A 265 25.88 52.21 -26.83
CA VAL A 265 26.79 52.99 -27.69
C VAL A 265 28.03 53.43 -26.93
N ASP A 266 29.12 53.69 -27.65
CA ASP A 266 30.31 54.31 -27.06
C ASP A 266 30.06 55.81 -26.82
N GLU A 267 30.47 56.31 -25.66
CA GLU A 267 30.33 57.72 -25.26
C GLU A 267 31.08 58.70 -26.19
N GLY A 268 32.23 58.30 -26.73
CA GLY A 268 33.10 59.17 -27.51
C GLY A 268 32.64 59.40 -28.94
N ASP A 269 32.24 58.32 -29.63
CA ASP A 269 31.91 58.35 -31.06
C ASP A 269 30.46 57.92 -31.39
N ARG A 270 29.66 57.59 -30.36
CA ARG A 270 28.29 57.07 -30.47
C ARG A 270 28.16 55.83 -31.36
N ARG A 271 29.25 55.08 -31.53
CA ARG A 271 29.22 53.83 -32.29
C ARG A 271 28.41 52.79 -31.53
N ASP A 272 27.57 52.05 -32.26
CA ASP A 272 26.85 50.88 -31.73
C ASP A 272 27.85 49.81 -31.26
N LEU A 273 27.73 49.44 -29.98
CA LEU A 273 28.55 48.42 -29.34
C LEU A 273 27.95 47.01 -29.50
N GLY A 274 26.72 46.91 -30.03
CA GLY A 274 25.97 45.69 -30.23
C GLY A 274 25.51 45.03 -28.93
N ASP A 275 24.80 43.90 -29.06
CA ASP A 275 24.27 43.17 -27.91
C ASP A 275 25.40 42.41 -27.16
N PRO A 276 25.71 42.79 -25.92
CA PRO A 276 26.78 42.17 -25.13
C PRO A 276 26.47 40.72 -24.78
N ILE A 277 25.20 40.35 -24.62
CA ILE A 277 24.76 38.99 -24.28
C ILE A 277 25.04 38.08 -25.47
N MET A 278 24.63 38.49 -26.67
CA MET A 278 24.87 37.71 -27.89
C MET A 278 26.35 37.53 -28.18
N ARG A 279 27.16 38.58 -28.00
CA ARG A 279 28.61 38.50 -28.16
C ARG A 279 29.23 37.57 -27.11
N SER A 280 28.76 37.62 -25.86
CA SER A 280 29.25 36.77 -24.77
C SER A 280 28.94 35.29 -25.02
N LEU A 281 27.73 34.99 -25.53
CA LEU A 281 27.32 33.64 -25.92
C LEU A 281 28.12 33.10 -27.13
N ALA A 282 28.36 33.94 -28.14
CA ALA A 282 29.14 33.56 -29.33
C ALA A 282 30.61 33.29 -29.01
N ASP A 283 31.25 34.19 -28.25
CA ASP A 283 32.67 34.07 -27.89
C ASP A 283 32.91 33.10 -26.71
N ARG A 284 31.85 32.66 -26.02
CA ARG A 284 31.88 31.85 -24.79
C ARG A 284 32.84 32.40 -23.72
N ARG A 285 32.92 33.72 -23.61
CA ARG A 285 33.79 34.42 -22.66
C ARG A 285 33.07 35.62 -22.08
N ARG A 286 33.47 36.02 -20.87
CA ARG A 286 32.97 37.26 -20.26
C ARG A 286 33.33 38.45 -21.14
N ILE A 287 32.33 39.24 -21.49
CA ILE A 287 32.50 40.51 -22.19
C ILE A 287 32.22 41.66 -21.22
N SER A 288 33.10 42.66 -21.24
CA SER A 288 32.89 43.94 -20.58
C SER A 288 32.80 45.01 -21.65
N MET A 289 31.81 45.89 -21.56
CA MET A 289 31.61 46.98 -22.51
C MET A 289 32.52 48.18 -22.26
N GLY A 290 33.37 48.12 -21.22
CA GLY A 290 34.25 49.22 -20.82
C GLY A 290 33.53 50.34 -20.10
N SER A 291 34.29 51.28 -19.52
CA SER A 291 33.76 52.39 -18.71
C SER A 291 33.09 53.51 -19.52
N ARG A 292 33.12 53.43 -20.86
CA ARG A 292 32.57 54.43 -21.79
C ARG A 292 31.30 53.95 -22.51
N ALA A 293 30.74 52.81 -22.10
CA ALA A 293 29.50 52.32 -22.66
C ALA A 293 28.31 53.10 -22.08
N LEU A 294 27.53 53.74 -22.94
CA LEU A 294 26.28 54.40 -22.60
C LEU A 294 25.09 53.55 -23.03
N MET A 295 24.12 53.44 -22.14
CA MET A 295 22.82 52.85 -22.43
C MET A 295 21.86 53.96 -22.85
N ILE A 296 21.22 53.79 -24.01
CA ILE A 296 20.20 54.69 -24.54
C ILE A 296 18.91 53.89 -24.70
N SER A 297 17.79 54.45 -24.22
CA SER A 297 16.46 53.86 -24.44
C SER A 297 16.17 53.72 -25.95
N SER A 298 15.57 52.60 -26.36
CA SER A 298 15.18 52.40 -27.76
C SER A 298 14.07 53.35 -28.22
N GLY A 299 13.29 53.90 -27.27
CA GLY A 299 12.47 55.10 -27.47
C GLY A 299 13.29 56.32 -27.05
N GLY A 300 13.80 57.07 -28.02
CA GLY A 300 14.67 58.22 -27.76
C GLY A 300 13.97 59.32 -26.97
N ASP A 301 14.43 59.52 -25.73
CA ASP A 301 14.44 60.78 -24.99
C ASP A 301 15.76 60.85 -24.20
#